data_AF-A0A9E3EY95-F1
#
_entry.id   AF-A0A9E3EY95-F1
#
_cell.length_a   1.000
_cell.length_b   1.000
_cell.length_c   1.000
_cell.angle_alpha   90.00
_cell.angle_beta   90.00
_cell.angle_gamma   90.00
#
_symmetry.space_group_name_H-M   'P 1'
#
loop_
_entity.id
_entity.type
_entity.pdbx_description
1 polymer ?
#
loop_
_entity_poly.entity_id
_entity_poly.type
_entity_poly.pdbx_seq_one_letter_code
_entity_poly.pdbx_strand_id
1 'polypeptide(L)'
;MRAVDDSSPRYAAVLQVLLTWKQLPESDVVRMLRNYYLVTDDFREMEDQGLLTMNFLGDEYIIVPTLVGRLWLEQYNSEEKK
;
A
#
# COMPACT_ATOMS: atom_id res chain seq x y z
N MET A 1 16.93 17.10 -9.60
CA MET A 1 15.61 16.61 -10.06
C MET A 1 15.65 15.09 -9.91
N ARG A 2 15.20 14.57 -8.76
CA ARG A 2 15.29 13.14 -8.45
C ARG A 2 13.96 12.54 -8.90
N ALA A 3 13.99 11.66 -9.89
CA ALA A 3 12.86 10.86 -10.32
C ALA A 3 12.53 9.84 -9.22
N VAL A 4 11.98 10.34 -8.10
CA VAL A 4 11.42 9.52 -7.04
C VAL A 4 9.95 9.35 -7.41
N ASP A 5 9.70 8.22 -8.06
CA ASP A 5 8.44 7.50 -8.19
C ASP A 5 7.13 8.30 -8.05
N ASP A 6 6.48 8.52 -9.20
CA ASP A 6 5.05 8.87 -9.36
C ASP A 6 4.12 7.95 -8.53
N SER A 7 4.61 6.77 -8.14
CA SER A 7 3.92 5.76 -7.34
C SER A 7 3.94 6.00 -5.82
N SER A 8 4.70 6.96 -5.31
CA SER A 8 4.84 7.18 -3.86
C SER A 8 3.51 7.56 -3.16
N PRO A 9 2.66 8.45 -3.73
CA PRO A 9 1.41 8.83 -3.08
C PRO A 9 0.40 7.68 -2.98
N ARG A 10 0.34 6.83 -4.01
CA ARG A 10 -0.56 5.67 -4.06
C ARG A 10 -0.15 4.59 -3.05
N TYR A 11 1.14 4.30 -2.92
CA TYR A 11 1.64 3.36 -1.90
C TYR A 11 1.42 3.87 -0.49
N ALA A 12 1.63 5.17 -0.27
CA ALA A 12 1.33 5.80 1.02
C ALA A 12 -0.15 5.69 1.39
N ALA A 13 -1.05 5.93 0.43
CA ALA A 13 -2.49 5.81 0.65
C ALA A 13 -2.91 4.37 1.01
N VAL A 14 -2.39 3.37 0.30
CA VAL A 14 -2.63 1.94 0.61
C VAL A 14 -2.17 1.61 2.02
N LEU A 15 -0.93 1.96 2.38
CA LEU A 15 -0.37 1.68 3.70
C LEU A 15 -1.13 2.39 4.82
N GLN A 16 -1.59 3.63 4.60
CA GLN A 16 -2.37 4.38 5.58
C GLN A 16 -3.72 3.70 5.88
N VAL A 17 -4.40 3.22 4.83
CA VAL A 17 -5.64 2.43 4.97
C VAL A 17 -5.35 1.13 5.72
N LEU A 18 -4.32 0.38 5.31
CA LEU A 18 -3.96 -0.89 5.94
C LEU A 18 -3.56 -0.75 7.41
N LEU A 19 -2.85 0.32 7.80
CA LEU A 19 -2.50 0.55 9.21
C LEU A 19 -3.71 0.91 10.07
N THR A 20 -4.74 1.53 9.47
CA THR A 20 -6.00 1.85 10.17
C THR A 20 -6.82 0.59 10.41
N TRP A 21 -6.92 -0.30 9.42
CA TRP A 21 -7.80 -1.48 9.45
C TRP A 21 -7.09 -2.80 9.76
N LYS A 22 -5.76 -2.78 9.88
CA LYS A 22 -4.82 -3.91 10.09
C LYS A 22 -4.74 -4.92 8.94
N GLN A 23 -5.85 -5.29 8.34
CA GLN A 23 -5.91 -6.17 7.17
C GLN A 23 -7.20 -5.88 6.41
N LEU A 24 -7.15 -5.96 5.08
CA LEU A 24 -8.32 -5.77 4.23
C LEU A 24 -8.26 -6.67 3.00
N PRO A 25 -9.42 -7.11 2.48
CA PRO A 25 -9.50 -7.65 1.12
C PRO A 25 -9.02 -6.62 0.08
N GLU A 26 -8.40 -7.09 -0.99
CA GLU A 26 -7.91 -6.26 -2.11
C GLU A 26 -9.00 -5.32 -2.65
N SER A 27 -10.19 -5.85 -2.91
CA SER A 27 -11.36 -5.16 -3.42
C SER A 27 -11.83 -4.05 -2.49
N ASP A 28 -11.74 -4.24 -1.18
CA ASP A 28 -12.07 -3.18 -0.21
C ASP A 28 -11.04 -2.06 -0.27
N VAL A 29 -9.74 -2.39 -0.36
CA VAL A 29 -8.68 -1.39 -0.52
C VAL A 29 -8.89 -0.60 -1.82
N VAL A 30 -9.16 -1.29 -2.94
CA VAL A 30 -9.44 -0.68 -4.25
C VAL A 30 -10.68 0.21 -4.20
N ARG A 31 -11.75 -0.21 -3.49
CA ARG A 31 -12.98 0.58 -3.33
C ARG A 31 -12.75 1.83 -2.49
N MET A 32 -11.99 1.73 -1.41
CA MET A 32 -11.66 2.87 -0.54
C MET A 32 -10.75 3.87 -1.24
N LEU A 33 -9.82 3.39 -2.07
CA LEU A 33 -8.84 4.17 -2.81
C LEU A 33 -9.18 4.30 -4.29
N ARG A 34 -10.47 4.42 -4.61
CA ARG A 34 -10.98 4.41 -6.00
C ARG A 34 -10.34 5.44 -6.92
N ASN A 35 -9.88 6.57 -6.35
CA ASN A 35 -9.22 7.64 -7.10
C ASN A 35 -7.80 7.30 -7.55
N TYR A 36 -7.19 6.26 -6.99
CA TYR A 36 -5.84 5.81 -7.32
C TYR A 36 -5.82 4.72 -8.41
N TYR A 37 -7.00 4.25 -8.85
CA TYR A 37 -7.12 3.24 -9.91
C TYR A 37 -6.23 2.00 -9.71
N LEU A 38 -6.14 1.55 -8.46
CA LEU A 38 -5.29 0.42 -8.07
C LEU A 38 -5.71 -0.87 -8.79
N VAL A 39 -4.72 -1.60 -9.29
CA VAL A 39 -4.85 -2.95 -9.85
C VAL A 39 -4.03 -3.94 -9.03
N THR A 40 -4.32 -5.23 -9.19
CA THR A 40 -3.60 -6.31 -8.48
C THR A 40 -2.08 -6.22 -8.64
N ASP A 41 -1.59 -5.75 -9.79
CA ASP A 41 -0.16 -5.60 -10.06
C ASP A 41 0.50 -4.59 -9.12
N ASP A 42 -0.18 -3.50 -8.75
CA ASP A 42 0.36 -2.50 -7.82
C ASP A 42 0.61 -3.11 -6.42
N PHE A 43 -0.28 -4.01 -5.98
CA PHE A 43 -0.10 -4.71 -4.70
C PHE A 43 1.06 -5.71 -4.77
N ARG A 44 1.27 -6.36 -5.92
CA ARG A 44 2.41 -7.26 -6.14
C ARG A 44 3.73 -6.49 -6.14
N GLU A 45 3.77 -5.32 -6.76
CA GLU A 45 4.94 -4.44 -6.70
C GLU A 45 5.25 -4.02 -5.25
N MET A 46 4.22 -3.70 -4.46
CA MET A 46 4.38 -3.37 -3.05
C MET A 46 4.82 -4.59 -2.20
N GLU A 47 4.35 -5.79 -2.54
CA GLU A 47 4.77 -7.03 -1.90
C GLU A 47 6.24 -7.37 -2.20
N ASP A 48 6.68 -7.21 -3.45
CA ASP A 48 8.07 -7.43 -3.87
C ASP A 48 9.04 -6.50 -3.12
N GLN A 49 8.61 -5.25 -2.86
CA GLN A 49 9.33 -4.28 -2.04
C GLN A 49 9.22 -4.56 -0.52
N GLY A 50 8.42 -5.55 -0.12
CA GLY A 50 8.20 -5.93 1.27
C GLY A 50 7.34 -4.96 2.06
N LEU A 51 6.60 -4.05 1.42
CA LEU A 51 5.76 -3.05 2.10
C LEU A 51 4.46 -3.65 2.68
N LEU A 52 3.94 -4.65 2.00
CA LEU A 52 2.75 -5.41 2.40
C LEU A 52 2.96 -6.89 2.06
N THR A 53 2.05 -7.73 2.52
CA THR A 53 1.95 -9.13 2.09
C THR A 53 0.55 -9.40 1.58
N MET A 54 0.47 -10.21 0.54
CA MET A 54 -0.76 -10.68 -0.08
C MET A 54 -0.95 -12.16 0.28
N ASN A 55 -2.11 -12.50 0.83
CA ASN A 55 -2.47 -13.90 1.06
C ASN A 55 -3.76 -14.23 0.32
N PHE A 56 -3.70 -15.16 -0.63
CA PHE A 56 -4.87 -15.56 -1.39
C PHE A 56 -5.76 -16.49 -0.54
N LEU A 57 -6.99 -16.06 -0.26
CA LEU A 57 -7.95 -16.79 0.57
C LEU A 57 -9.28 -16.93 -0.17
N GLY A 58 -9.55 -18.13 -0.69
CA GLY A 58 -10.79 -18.44 -1.41
C GLY A 58 -10.79 -17.84 -2.81
N ASP A 59 -11.34 -16.64 -2.93
CA ASP A 59 -11.57 -15.92 -4.19
C ASP A 59 -10.83 -14.57 -4.27
N GLU A 60 -10.15 -14.15 -3.21
CA GLU A 60 -9.54 -12.82 -3.14
C GLU A 60 -8.24 -12.79 -2.32
N TYR A 61 -7.39 -11.80 -2.59
CA TYR A 61 -6.22 -11.52 -1.76
C TYR A 61 -6.59 -10.70 -0.52
N ILE A 62 -6.14 -11.17 0.64
CA ILE A 62 -6.10 -10.40 1.87
C ILE A 62 -4.76 -9.69 1.95
N ILE A 63 -4.82 -8.37 2.08
CA ILE A 63 -3.68 -7.48 2.13
C ILE A 63 -3.38 -7.11 3.58
N VAL A 64 -2.13 -7.28 3.99
CA VAL A 64 -1.66 -7.01 5.36
C VAL A 64 -0.41 -6.13 5.29
N PRO A 65 -0.31 -5.04 6.08
CA PRO A 65 0.88 -4.21 6.09
C PRO A 65 2.01 -4.91 6.85
N THR A 66 3.24 -4.75 6.37
CA THR A 66 4.42 -5.25 7.09
C THR A 66 5.00 -4.18 8.03
N LEU A 67 5.96 -4.58 8.87
CA LEU A 67 6.77 -3.63 9.63
C LEU A 67 7.54 -2.68 8.71
N VAL A 68 8.05 -3.18 7.58
CA VAL A 68 8.79 -2.39 6.60
C VAL A 68 7.89 -1.33 5.98
N GLY A 69 6.67 -1.69 5.57
CA GLY A 69 5.69 -0.74 5.04
C GLY A 69 5.32 0.36 6.03
N ARG A 70 5.21 0.02 7.32
CA ARG A 70 4.99 1.03 8.37
C ARG A 70 6.14 2.03 8.45
N LEU A 71 7.38 1.55 8.55
CA LEU A 71 8.56 2.40 8.64
C LEU A 71 8.72 3.27 7.39
N TRP A 72 8.44 2.72 6.22
CA TRP A 72 8.43 3.44 4.97
C TRP A 72 7.41 4.59 5.00
N LEU A 73 6.18 4.35 5.46
CA LEU A 73 5.16 5.40 5.56
C LEU A 73 5.53 6.48 6.57
N GLU A 74 6.17 6.12 7.68
CA GLU A 74 6.68 7.09 8.67
C GLU A 74 7.77 7.98 8.06
N GLN A 75 8.68 7.41 7.27
CA GLN A 75 9.69 8.18 6.53
C GLN A 75 9.05 9.10 5.49
N TYR A 76 8.15 8.57 4.66
CA TYR A 76 7.41 9.34 3.66
C TYR A 76 6.71 10.56 4.28
N ASN A 77 5.97 10.36 5.38
CA ASN A 77 5.28 11.45 6.09
C ASN A 77 6.24 12.47 6.73
N SER A 78 7.46 12.07 7.06
CA SER A 78 8.48 12.95 7.63
C SER A 78 9.16 13.80 6.55
N GLU A 79 9.28 13.26 5.33
CA GLU A 79 9.82 13.95 4.16
C GLU A 79 8.80 14.93 3.55
N GLU A 80 7.52 14.57 3.48
CA GLU A 80 6.44 15.44 2.99
C GLU A 80 6.20 16.68 3.88
N LYS A 81 6.61 16.64 5.16
CA LYS A 81 6.46 17.76 6.11
C LYS A 81 7.64 18.74 6.12
N LYS A 82 8.70 18.46 5.37
CA LYS A 82 9.90 19.33 5.27
C LYS A 82 9.78 20.29 4.10
#